data_AF-A0AA39Y1Q7-F1
#
_entry.id   AF-A0AA39Y1Q7-F1
#
_cell.length_a   1.000
_cell.length_b   1.000
_cell.length_c   1.000
_cell.angle_alpha   90.00
_cell.angle_beta   90.00
_cell.angle_gamma   90.00
#
_symmetry.space_group_name_H-M   'P 1'
#
loop_
_entity.id
_entity.type
_entity.pdbx_description
1 polymer ?
#
loop_
_entity_poly.entity_id
_entity_poly.type
_entity_poly.pdbx_seq_one_letter_code
_entity_poly.pdbx_strand_id
1 'polypeptide(L)'
;MHGIVMLMKQHSYAFYNGYLSEAYKRREHLLAKMKELEHVSPVQSPSRTEPLASTISTTHLTRVPSAQEYRERRRSISDAKVPDIDRIAAAIGSGEPLDGEQVHVFERILKWEVDALSDELRGKASTPERAYPNNLTLVNHYEFIVLPTLVYELEYPRSEGINFYYAAEKIAACFGVIFVMIMISQAFIYPVVMDTVRMKEQGVPLAGRFQAFPWMLSELIFPFMMEYLLAWYLIWETILNFLAEITYFADRSFYDAWWNSVSWDQFARDWNRPVHNFLLRHVYHSSISAMKVDKHTATLITFFLSACVHELVMWCIFKKLRGYLLFLQMCQLPVSV
;
A
#
# COMPACT_ATOMS: atom_id res chain seq x y z
N MET A 1 7.75 -5.00 16.43
CA MET A 1 7.05 -3.90 15.72
C MET A 1 7.91 -3.28 14.63
N HIS A 2 9.04 -2.62 14.94
CA HIS A 2 9.89 -1.99 13.90
C HIS A 2 10.30 -2.94 12.75
N GLY A 3 10.62 -4.20 13.04
CA GLY A 3 10.94 -5.19 11.99
C GLY A 3 9.80 -5.44 10.99
N ILE A 4 8.54 -5.49 11.45
CA ILE A 4 7.38 -5.68 10.57
C ILE A 4 7.18 -4.44 9.69
N VAL A 5 7.31 -3.24 10.28
CA VAL A 5 7.23 -1.98 9.53
C VAL A 5 8.33 -1.90 8.46
N MET A 6 9.55 -2.32 8.78
CA MET A 6 10.65 -2.36 7.82
C MET A 6 10.39 -3.36 6.70
N LEU A 7 9.85 -4.54 6.99
CA LEU A 7 9.46 -5.51 5.97
C LEU A 7 8.37 -4.96 5.04
N MET A 8 7.35 -4.29 5.58
CA MET A 8 6.31 -3.64 4.78
C MET A 8 6.91 -2.57 3.86
N LYS A 9 7.79 -1.72 4.39
CA LYS A 9 8.49 -0.69 3.59
C LYS A 9 9.34 -1.32 2.49
N GLN A 10 10.17 -2.31 2.82
CA GLN A 10 11.01 -3.02 1.84
C GLN A 10 10.17 -3.66 0.74
N HIS A 11 9.07 -4.33 1.12
CA HIS A 11 8.13 -4.91 0.16
C HIS A 11 7.54 -3.82 -0.75
N SER A 12 7.06 -2.71 -0.19
CA SER A 12 6.48 -1.64 -0.99
C SER A 12 7.49 -1.00 -1.96
N TYR A 13 8.73 -0.80 -1.54
CA TYR A 13 9.79 -0.26 -2.38
C TYR A 13 10.16 -1.21 -3.52
N ALA A 14 10.36 -2.49 -3.19
CA ALA A 14 10.73 -3.52 -4.16
C ALA A 14 9.60 -3.79 -5.17
N PHE A 15 8.34 -3.87 -4.70
CA PHE A 15 7.17 -4.09 -5.54
C PHE A 15 7.01 -3.00 -6.60
N TYR A 16 7.04 -1.73 -6.18
CA TYR A 16 6.80 -0.63 -7.10
C TYR A 16 7.97 -0.40 -8.07
N ASN A 17 9.23 -0.48 -7.60
CA ASN A 17 10.39 -0.38 -8.50
C ASN A 17 10.52 -1.60 -9.42
N GLY A 18 10.09 -2.78 -8.98
CA GLY A 18 10.00 -3.98 -9.82
C GLY A 18 9.01 -3.79 -10.97
N TYR A 19 7.83 -3.26 -10.68
CA TYR A 19 6.83 -2.89 -11.69
C TYR A 19 7.38 -1.86 -12.69
N LEU A 20 8.01 -0.78 -12.20
CA LEU A 20 8.61 0.24 -13.07
C LEU A 20 9.76 -0.32 -13.92
N SER A 21 10.50 -1.31 -13.41
CA SER A 21 11.54 -2.01 -14.19
C SER A 21 10.94 -2.78 -15.37
N GLU A 22 9.80 -3.43 -15.18
CA GLU A 22 9.12 -4.16 -16.24
C GLU A 22 8.56 -3.20 -17.30
N ALA A 23 7.93 -2.10 -16.87
CA ALA A 23 7.48 -1.02 -17.77
C ALA A 23 8.66 -0.39 -18.54
N TYR A 24 9.81 -0.20 -17.89
CA TYR A 24 11.01 0.32 -18.53
C TYR A 24 11.54 -0.62 -19.61
N LYS A 25 11.67 -1.91 -19.30
CA LYS A 25 12.10 -2.93 -20.27
C LYS A 25 11.12 -3.03 -21.45
N ARG A 26 9.82 -2.94 -21.19
CA ARG A 26 8.76 -2.90 -22.21
C ARG A 26 8.96 -1.69 -23.13
N ARG A 27 9.20 -0.51 -22.57
CA ARG A 27 9.44 0.73 -23.34
C ARG A 27 10.67 0.61 -24.23
N GLU A 28 11.80 0.14 -23.69
CA GLU A 28 13.04 -0.05 -24.47
C GLU A 28 12.84 -1.06 -25.61
N HIS A 29 12.09 -2.14 -25.36
CA HIS A 29 11.76 -3.11 -26.40
C HIS A 29 10.93 -2.48 -27.54
N LEU A 30 9.90 -1.70 -27.21
CA LEU A 30 9.06 -1.04 -28.21
C LEU A 30 9.81 0.06 -28.97
N LEU A 31 10.70 0.80 -28.32
CA LEU A 31 11.59 1.76 -28.98
C LEU A 31 12.52 1.08 -29.99
N ALA A 32 13.08 -0.08 -29.64
CA ALA A 32 13.88 -0.87 -30.58
C ALA A 32 13.06 -1.34 -31.79
N LYS A 33 11.83 -1.80 -31.57
CA LYS A 33 10.91 -2.19 -32.66
C LYS A 33 10.48 -1.03 -33.53
N MET A 34 10.27 0.14 -32.96
CA MET A 34 9.98 1.35 -33.73
C MET A 34 11.17 1.73 -34.64
N LYS A 35 12.41 1.61 -34.13
CA LYS A 35 13.61 1.83 -34.94
C LYS A 35 13.79 0.78 -36.05
N GLU A 36 13.47 -0.50 -35.79
CA GLU A 36 13.44 -1.52 -36.85
C GLU A 36 12.43 -1.16 -37.94
N LEU A 37 11.24 -0.69 -37.55
CA LEU A 37 10.17 -0.28 -38.47
C LEU A 37 10.57 0.92 -39.36
N GLU A 38 11.31 1.90 -38.83
CA GLU A 38 11.84 3.03 -39.61
C GLU A 38 12.76 2.58 -40.77
N HIS A 39 13.40 1.41 -40.66
CA HIS A 39 14.25 0.85 -41.70
C HIS A 39 13.51 -0.05 -42.70
N VAL A 40 12.24 -0.35 -42.47
CA VAL A 40 11.42 -1.16 -43.39
C VAL A 40 10.98 -0.31 -44.57
N SER A 41 11.36 -0.72 -45.79
CA SER A 41 10.84 -0.11 -47.01
C SER A 41 9.47 -0.72 -47.34
N PRO A 42 8.39 0.07 -47.37
CA PRO A 42 7.04 -0.45 -47.57
C PRO A 42 6.87 -1.02 -48.98
N VAL A 43 6.20 -2.17 -49.09
CA VAL A 43 5.88 -2.79 -50.37
C VAL A 43 4.59 -2.18 -50.94
N GLN A 44 4.55 -2.00 -52.26
CA GLN A 44 3.39 -1.40 -52.96
C GLN A 44 2.19 -2.36 -53.08
N SER A 45 2.41 -3.66 -52.91
CA SER A 45 1.35 -4.69 -52.87
C SER A 45 0.85 -4.89 -51.43
N PRO A 46 -0.44 -5.21 -51.24
CA PRO A 46 -0.99 -5.48 -49.91
C PRO A 46 -0.22 -6.62 -49.23
N SER A 47 0.21 -6.39 -47.99
CA SER A 47 0.97 -7.37 -47.24
C SER A 47 0.07 -8.54 -46.82
N ARG A 48 0.69 -9.71 -46.65
CA ARG A 48 0.07 -10.89 -46.04
C ARG A 48 0.44 -11.06 -44.57
N THR A 49 1.30 -10.21 -44.03
CA THR A 49 1.78 -10.28 -42.66
C THR A 49 0.67 -9.87 -41.71
N GLU A 50 0.34 -10.74 -40.77
CA GLU A 50 -0.61 -10.41 -39.70
C GLU A 50 0.08 -9.61 -38.57
N PRO A 51 -0.59 -8.64 -37.94
CA PRO A 51 -1.97 -8.21 -38.17
C PRO A 51 -2.12 -7.24 -39.35
N LEU A 52 -3.23 -7.38 -40.11
CA LEU A 52 -3.62 -6.41 -41.14
C LEU A 52 -4.00 -5.07 -40.51
N ALA A 53 -3.68 -3.95 -41.18
CA ALA A 53 -3.96 -2.60 -40.69
C ALA A 53 -5.44 -2.37 -40.36
N SER A 54 -6.35 -2.91 -41.18
CA SER A 54 -7.80 -2.79 -41.02
C SER A 54 -8.37 -3.52 -39.81
N THR A 55 -7.66 -4.53 -39.30
CA THR A 55 -8.12 -5.36 -38.17
C THR A 55 -7.77 -4.72 -36.83
N ILE A 56 -6.88 -3.73 -36.83
CA ILE A 56 -6.41 -3.08 -35.62
C ILE A 56 -7.32 -1.90 -35.26
N SER A 57 -7.93 -1.97 -34.09
CA SER A 57 -8.77 -0.88 -33.58
C SER A 57 -7.91 0.31 -33.16
N THR A 58 -8.03 1.41 -33.90
CA THR A 58 -7.27 2.64 -33.62
C THR A 58 -8.04 3.68 -32.81
N THR A 59 -9.29 3.39 -32.44
CA THR A 59 -10.21 4.29 -31.73
C THR A 59 -9.69 4.72 -30.36
N HIS A 60 -8.81 3.93 -29.73
CA HIS A 60 -8.22 4.26 -28.44
C HIS A 60 -7.03 5.24 -28.56
N LEU A 61 -6.40 5.36 -29.73
CA LEU A 61 -5.22 6.21 -29.94
C LEU A 61 -5.54 7.71 -29.91
N THR A 62 -6.80 8.08 -30.09
CA THR A 62 -7.26 9.48 -30.04
C THR A 62 -7.46 10.01 -28.61
N ARG A 63 -7.37 9.13 -27.60
CA ARG A 63 -7.56 9.49 -26.19
C ARG A 63 -6.23 9.37 -25.45
N VAL A 64 -5.77 10.47 -24.86
CA VAL A 64 -4.70 10.42 -23.85
C VAL A 64 -5.29 9.68 -22.65
N PRO A 65 -4.68 8.57 -22.18
CA PRO A 65 -5.24 7.83 -21.05
C PRO A 65 -5.37 8.75 -19.84
N SER A 66 -6.53 8.74 -19.20
CA SER A 66 -6.76 9.54 -18.00
C SER A 66 -5.93 8.99 -16.83
N ALA A 67 -5.64 9.82 -15.81
CA ALA A 67 -4.98 9.37 -14.59
C ALA A 67 -5.71 8.20 -13.88
N GLN A 68 -7.03 8.04 -14.12
CA GLN A 68 -7.81 6.90 -13.66
C GLN A 68 -7.56 5.64 -14.50
N GLU A 69 -7.47 5.74 -15.82
CA GLU A 69 -7.14 4.62 -16.71
C GLU A 69 -5.71 4.10 -16.47
N TYR A 70 -4.76 5.00 -16.15
CA TYR A 70 -3.43 4.59 -15.66
C TYR A 70 -3.49 3.87 -14.30
N ARG A 71 -4.38 4.30 -13.39
CA ARG A 71 -4.61 3.59 -12.11
C ARG A 71 -5.27 2.24 -12.33
N GLU A 72 -6.14 2.09 -13.33
CA GLU A 72 -6.77 0.82 -13.69
C GLU A 72 -5.77 -0.12 -14.37
N ARG A 73 -4.88 0.39 -15.25
CA ARG A 73 -3.73 -0.36 -15.77
C ARG A 73 -2.81 -0.83 -14.64
N ARG A 74 -2.48 0.04 -13.68
CA ARG A 74 -1.70 -0.33 -12.46
C ARG A 74 -2.43 -1.31 -11.52
N ARG A 75 -3.77 -1.31 -11.51
CA ARG A 75 -4.60 -2.23 -10.71
C ARG A 75 -4.79 -3.58 -11.39
N SER A 76 -4.64 -3.64 -12.71
CA SER A 76 -4.76 -4.84 -13.53
C SER A 76 -3.38 -5.22 -14.07
N ILE A 77 -2.60 -5.97 -13.29
CA ILE A 77 -1.36 -6.63 -13.73
C ILE A 77 -1.69 -7.76 -14.76
N SER A 78 -2.79 -7.69 -15.52
CA SER A 78 -3.26 -8.78 -16.38
C SER A 78 -4.08 -8.37 -17.61
N ASP A 79 -4.95 -7.36 -17.55
CA ASP A 79 -6.11 -7.35 -18.46
C ASP A 79 -6.16 -6.26 -19.53
N ALA A 80 -5.17 -5.38 -19.60
CA ALA A 80 -4.99 -4.49 -20.75
C ALA A 80 -3.69 -4.81 -21.51
N LYS A 81 -3.38 -6.09 -21.72
CA LYS A 81 -2.63 -6.44 -22.93
C LYS A 81 -3.52 -5.99 -24.07
N VAL A 82 -3.19 -4.89 -24.75
CA VAL A 82 -3.71 -4.68 -26.10
C VAL A 82 -3.08 -5.81 -26.92
N PRO A 83 -3.82 -6.89 -27.25
CA PRO A 83 -3.23 -8.08 -27.86
C PRO A 83 -2.57 -7.76 -29.21
N ASP A 84 -2.92 -6.61 -29.79
CA ASP A 84 -2.36 -6.11 -31.03
C ASP A 84 -0.90 -5.65 -30.88
N ILE A 85 -0.43 -5.16 -29.71
CA ILE A 85 0.94 -4.62 -29.57
C ILE A 85 1.98 -5.73 -29.64
N ASP A 86 1.77 -6.84 -28.94
CA ASP A 86 2.69 -7.98 -28.98
C ASP A 86 2.70 -8.61 -30.39
N ARG A 87 1.54 -8.61 -31.08
CA ARG A 87 1.42 -9.08 -32.48
C ARG A 87 2.14 -8.15 -33.46
N ILE A 88 2.00 -6.83 -33.30
CA ILE A 88 2.73 -5.83 -34.09
C ILE A 88 4.24 -5.98 -33.88
N ALA A 89 4.70 -6.13 -32.63
CA ALA A 89 6.11 -6.34 -32.34
C ALA A 89 6.67 -7.63 -32.96
N ALA A 90 5.85 -8.70 -33.00
CA ALA A 90 6.21 -9.95 -33.68
C ALA A 90 6.23 -9.80 -35.21
N ALA A 91 5.29 -9.07 -35.79
CA ALA A 91 5.23 -8.80 -37.23
C ALA A 91 6.44 -7.97 -37.72
N ILE A 92 6.89 -7.00 -36.92
CA ILE A 92 8.11 -6.24 -37.23
C ILE A 92 9.34 -7.16 -37.11
N GLY A 93 9.38 -7.99 -36.07
CA GLY A 93 10.50 -8.91 -35.83
C GLY A 93 10.61 -10.07 -36.82
N SER A 94 9.55 -10.41 -37.56
CA SER A 94 9.59 -11.48 -38.57
C SER A 94 10.35 -11.06 -39.83
N GLY A 95 10.50 -9.75 -40.08
CA GLY A 95 11.14 -9.21 -41.28
C GLY A 95 10.35 -9.46 -42.56
N GLU A 96 9.08 -9.86 -42.45
CA GLU A 96 8.20 -10.00 -43.60
C GLU A 96 7.83 -8.63 -44.21
N PRO A 97 7.54 -8.57 -45.52
CA PRO A 97 7.23 -7.31 -46.19
C PRO A 97 5.93 -6.70 -45.67
N LEU A 98 6.01 -5.50 -45.12
CA LEU A 98 4.87 -4.70 -44.68
C LEU A 98 4.44 -3.72 -45.77
N ASP A 99 3.13 -3.44 -45.86
CA ASP A 99 2.62 -2.38 -46.73
C ASP A 99 2.65 -1.01 -46.04
N GLY A 100 2.46 0.06 -46.82
CA GLY A 100 2.55 1.43 -46.30
C GLY A 100 1.51 1.78 -45.24
N GLU A 101 0.32 1.15 -45.29
CA GLU A 101 -0.75 1.40 -44.32
C GLU A 101 -0.42 0.74 -42.98
N GLN A 102 0.09 -0.50 -43.00
CA GLN A 102 0.57 -1.21 -41.83
C GLN A 102 1.71 -0.46 -41.14
N VAL A 103 2.72 0.00 -41.89
CA VAL A 103 3.86 0.73 -41.32
C VAL A 103 3.37 1.96 -40.56
N HIS A 104 2.49 2.77 -41.16
CA HIS A 104 1.97 3.97 -40.51
C HIS A 104 1.09 3.66 -39.27
N VAL A 105 0.25 2.63 -39.35
CA VAL A 105 -0.60 2.22 -38.20
C VAL A 105 0.24 1.66 -37.07
N PHE A 106 1.23 0.82 -37.37
CA PHE A 106 2.13 0.23 -36.38
C PHE A 106 2.96 1.31 -35.70
N GLU A 107 3.54 2.25 -36.45
CA GLU A 107 4.30 3.38 -35.90
C GLU A 107 3.44 4.19 -34.93
N ARG A 108 2.20 4.53 -35.33
CA ARG A 108 1.29 5.32 -34.48
C ARG A 108 0.95 4.62 -33.16
N ILE A 109 0.74 3.30 -33.20
CA ILE A 109 0.42 2.51 -32.00
C ILE A 109 1.64 2.38 -31.10
N LEU A 110 2.80 2.06 -31.66
CA LEU A 110 4.05 1.93 -30.92
C LEU A 110 4.41 3.25 -30.23
N LYS A 111 4.32 4.37 -30.95
CA LYS A 111 4.57 5.70 -30.40
C LYS A 111 3.63 6.03 -29.24
N TRP A 112 2.33 5.79 -29.41
CA TRP A 112 1.35 6.03 -28.35
C TRP A 112 1.62 5.20 -27.09
N GLU A 113 1.98 3.93 -27.24
CA GLU A 113 2.30 3.08 -26.07
C GLU A 113 3.64 3.48 -25.43
N VAL A 114 4.65 3.85 -26.23
CA VAL A 114 5.92 4.38 -25.71
C VAL A 114 5.72 5.65 -24.91
N ASP A 115 4.88 6.57 -25.40
CA ASP A 115 4.51 7.80 -24.69
C ASP A 115 3.77 7.47 -23.39
N ALA A 116 2.83 6.53 -23.43
CA ALA A 116 2.10 6.08 -22.24
C ALA A 116 3.01 5.44 -21.18
N LEU A 117 3.96 4.60 -21.59
CA LEU A 117 4.97 4.00 -20.70
C LEU A 117 5.93 5.06 -20.16
N SER A 118 6.28 6.07 -20.96
CA SER A 118 7.13 7.18 -20.51
C SER A 118 6.46 8.02 -19.44
N ASP A 119 5.17 8.33 -19.60
CA ASP A 119 4.36 9.00 -18.57
C ASP A 119 4.23 8.14 -17.31
N GLU A 120 4.09 6.83 -17.45
CA GLU A 120 4.04 5.91 -16.32
C GLU A 120 5.35 5.85 -15.52
N LEU A 121 6.49 5.80 -16.22
CA LEU A 121 7.84 5.81 -15.61
C LEU A 121 8.16 7.15 -14.93
N ARG A 122 7.63 8.26 -15.45
CA ARG A 122 7.64 9.56 -14.77
C ARG A 122 6.76 9.53 -13.52
N GLY A 123 5.58 8.92 -13.60
CA GLY A 123 4.65 8.79 -12.48
C GLY A 123 4.30 10.15 -11.88
N LYS A 124 4.51 10.32 -10.57
CA LYS A 124 4.30 11.58 -9.85
C LYS A 124 5.54 12.46 -9.77
N ALA A 125 6.66 12.05 -10.37
CA ALA A 125 7.92 12.80 -10.29
C ALA A 125 7.83 14.12 -11.07
N SER A 126 8.15 15.21 -10.38
CA SER A 126 8.25 16.57 -10.90
C SER A 126 9.54 16.77 -11.70
N THR A 127 10.62 16.08 -11.32
CA THR A 127 11.94 16.16 -11.97
C THR A 127 12.36 14.83 -12.62
N PRO A 128 13.10 14.85 -13.74
CA PRO A 128 13.62 13.64 -14.38
C PRO A 128 14.56 12.80 -13.51
N GLU A 129 15.21 13.40 -12.52
CA GLU A 129 16.10 12.72 -11.57
C GLU A 129 15.33 11.80 -10.60
N ARG A 130 14.07 12.17 -10.28
CA ARG A 130 13.18 11.37 -9.43
C ARG A 130 12.33 10.37 -10.21
N ALA A 131 12.34 10.45 -11.54
CA ALA A 131 11.67 9.47 -12.40
C ALA A 131 12.49 8.16 -12.49
N TYR A 132 11.81 7.06 -12.79
CA TYR A 132 12.52 5.80 -13.05
C TYR A 132 13.25 5.88 -14.40
N PRO A 133 14.51 5.40 -14.52
CA PRO A 133 15.27 4.61 -13.54
C PRO A 133 16.18 5.42 -12.60
N ASN A 134 16.23 6.75 -12.74
CA ASN A 134 17.15 7.61 -12.00
C ASN A 134 16.87 7.65 -10.49
N ASN A 135 15.65 7.30 -10.07
CA ASN A 135 15.25 7.21 -8.67
C ASN A 135 15.99 6.11 -7.88
N LEU A 136 16.62 5.14 -8.54
CA LEU A 136 17.26 3.98 -7.92
C LEU A 136 18.59 4.34 -7.24
N THR A 137 18.54 5.20 -6.24
CA THR A 137 19.68 5.61 -5.43
C THR A 137 19.51 5.15 -3.98
N LEU A 138 20.63 4.93 -3.28
CA LEU A 138 20.60 4.64 -1.84
C LEU A 138 19.94 5.78 -1.06
N VAL A 139 20.15 7.03 -1.51
CA VAL A 139 19.55 8.21 -0.90
C VAL A 139 18.02 8.12 -0.95
N ASN A 140 17.43 7.85 -2.12
CA ASN A 140 15.99 7.73 -2.26
C ASN A 140 15.41 6.58 -1.41
N HIS A 141 16.12 5.44 -1.36
CA HIS A 141 15.70 4.31 -0.53
C HIS A 141 15.65 4.69 0.95
N TYR A 142 16.73 5.23 1.51
CA TYR A 142 16.78 5.60 2.93
C TYR A 142 15.89 6.80 3.27
N GLU A 143 15.69 7.73 2.33
CA GLU A 143 14.70 8.81 2.46
C GLU A 143 13.31 8.23 2.69
N PHE A 144 12.87 7.25 1.90
CA PHE A 144 11.59 6.58 2.10
C PHE A 144 11.50 5.81 3.43
N ILE A 145 12.59 5.18 3.87
CA ILE A 145 12.59 4.40 5.12
C ILE A 145 12.19 5.26 6.31
N VAL A 146 12.64 6.51 6.37
CA VAL A 146 12.35 7.42 7.49
C VAL A 146 10.99 8.11 7.43
N LEU A 147 10.34 8.18 6.25
CA LEU A 147 9.03 8.83 6.12
C LEU A 147 7.94 8.06 6.87
N PRO A 148 6.96 8.76 7.49
CA PRO A 148 5.85 8.14 8.21
C PRO A 148 4.77 7.55 7.29
N THR A 149 5.16 6.90 6.19
CA THR A 149 4.28 6.19 5.26
C THR A 149 4.79 4.79 4.95
N LEU A 150 3.88 3.88 4.64
CA LEU A 150 4.18 2.48 4.30
C LEU A 150 4.11 2.20 2.80
N VAL A 151 3.62 3.17 2.02
CA VAL A 151 3.45 3.04 0.57
C VAL A 151 4.49 3.88 -0.14
N TYR A 152 5.37 3.22 -0.88
CA TYR A 152 6.39 3.86 -1.68
C TYR A 152 5.80 4.55 -2.93
N GLU A 153 6.20 5.80 -3.13
CA GLU A 153 5.97 6.60 -4.34
C GLU A 153 7.29 7.26 -4.76
N LEU A 154 7.41 7.64 -6.05
CA LEU A 154 8.61 8.31 -6.58
C LEU A 154 8.85 9.67 -5.91
N GLU A 155 7.76 10.35 -5.55
CA GLU A 155 7.80 11.67 -4.94
C GLU A 155 6.63 11.83 -3.98
N TYR A 156 6.88 12.57 -2.90
CA TYR A 156 5.91 12.91 -1.88
C TYR A 156 5.78 14.43 -1.78
N PRO A 157 4.61 14.94 -1.38
CA PRO A 157 4.46 16.37 -1.09
C PRO A 157 5.36 16.74 0.10
N ARG A 158 6.15 17.80 -0.08
CA ARG A 158 7.12 18.29 0.91
C ARG A 158 6.69 19.62 1.52
N SER A 159 6.96 19.79 2.81
CA SER A 159 6.79 21.09 3.49
C SER A 159 7.95 22.03 3.15
N GLU A 160 7.70 23.34 3.12
CA GLU A 160 8.72 24.37 2.80
C GLU A 160 9.80 24.52 3.88
N GLY A 161 9.48 24.17 5.13
CA GLY A 161 10.38 24.30 6.27
C GLY A 161 9.91 23.49 7.47
N ILE A 162 10.76 23.42 8.51
CA ILE A 162 10.45 22.79 9.79
C ILE A 162 9.90 23.85 10.75
N ASN A 163 8.69 23.65 11.26
CA ASN A 163 8.15 24.39 12.38
C ASN A 163 8.65 23.77 13.70
N PHE A 164 9.74 24.32 14.22
CA PHE A 164 10.36 23.84 15.47
C PHE A 164 9.46 23.97 16.69
N TYR A 165 8.54 24.95 16.73
CA TYR A 165 7.59 25.08 17.81
C TYR A 165 6.60 23.91 17.81
N TYR A 166 6.04 23.59 16.65
CA TYR A 166 5.17 22.42 16.48
C TYR A 166 5.91 21.12 16.81
N ALA A 167 7.15 20.95 16.34
CA ALA A 167 7.96 19.78 16.68
C ALA A 167 8.20 19.65 18.20
N ALA A 168 8.53 20.75 18.89
CA ALA A 168 8.72 20.76 20.33
C ALA A 168 7.41 20.48 21.09
N GLU A 169 6.29 21.03 20.64
CA GLU A 169 4.95 20.74 21.17
C GLU A 169 4.63 19.24 21.07
N LYS A 170 4.88 18.61 19.91
CA LYS A 170 4.65 17.17 19.72
C LYS A 170 5.57 16.31 20.59
N ILE A 171 6.83 16.70 20.78
CA ILE A 171 7.75 16.03 21.72
C ILE A 171 7.21 16.13 23.16
N ALA A 172 6.84 17.33 23.60
CA ALA A 172 6.32 17.54 24.95
C ALA A 172 5.02 16.74 25.18
N ALA A 173 4.11 16.76 24.20
CA ALA A 173 2.89 15.96 24.22
C ALA A 173 3.18 14.45 24.28
N CYS A 174 4.17 13.95 23.54
CA CYS A 174 4.58 12.55 23.56
C CYS A 174 4.99 12.11 24.98
N PHE A 175 5.87 12.87 25.64
CA PHE A 175 6.28 12.55 27.01
C PHE A 175 5.15 12.72 28.03
N GLY A 176 4.33 13.77 27.89
CA GLY A 176 3.18 14.01 28.76
C GLY A 176 2.14 12.88 28.69
N VAL A 177 1.81 12.42 27.49
CA VAL A 177 0.87 11.31 27.27
C VAL A 177 1.42 10.01 27.84
N ILE A 178 2.70 9.69 27.61
CA ILE A 178 3.34 8.50 28.22
C ILE A 178 3.25 8.55 29.75
N PHE A 179 3.49 9.70 30.36
CA PHE A 179 3.37 9.86 31.81
C PHE A 179 1.94 9.60 32.29
N VAL A 180 0.93 10.17 31.61
CA VAL A 180 -0.48 9.94 31.94
C VAL A 180 -0.87 8.46 31.79
N MET A 181 -0.42 7.80 30.73
CA MET A 181 -0.63 6.35 30.53
C MET A 181 -0.02 5.55 31.69
N ILE A 182 1.22 5.83 32.09
CA ILE A 182 1.85 5.16 33.24
C ILE A 182 1.01 5.36 34.51
N MET A 183 0.52 6.58 34.75
CA MET A 183 -0.33 6.88 35.92
C MET A 183 -1.65 6.09 35.89
N ILE A 184 -2.33 6.03 34.75
CA ILE A 184 -3.58 5.25 34.59
C ILE A 184 -3.32 3.76 34.82
N SER A 185 -2.25 3.24 34.22
CA SER A 185 -1.86 1.84 34.37
C SER A 185 -1.56 1.49 35.83
N GLN A 186 -0.77 2.31 36.54
CA GLN A 186 -0.42 2.08 37.94
C GLN A 186 -1.62 2.24 38.89
N ALA A 187 -2.49 3.23 38.65
CA ALA A 187 -3.61 3.53 39.54
C ALA A 187 -4.80 2.59 39.36
N PHE A 188 -5.10 2.16 38.13
CA PHE A 188 -6.35 1.47 37.82
C PHE A 188 -6.18 0.06 37.24
N ILE A 189 -5.12 -0.22 36.48
CA ILE A 189 -4.92 -1.54 35.84
C ILE A 189 -4.14 -2.47 36.77
N TYR A 190 -3.05 -1.97 37.36
CA TYR A 190 -2.14 -2.76 38.19
C TYR A 190 -2.83 -3.39 39.40
N PRO A 191 -3.69 -2.70 40.18
CA PRO A 191 -4.36 -3.31 41.34
C PRO A 191 -5.22 -4.53 40.95
N VAL A 192 -6.01 -4.42 39.88
CA VAL A 192 -6.87 -5.51 39.40
C VAL A 192 -6.04 -6.70 38.94
N VAL A 193 -4.94 -6.44 38.21
CA VAL A 193 -4.01 -7.50 37.82
C VAL A 193 -3.41 -8.17 39.05
N MET A 194 -3.08 -7.41 40.11
CA MET A 194 -2.53 -7.99 41.33
C MET A 194 -3.52 -8.83 42.12
N ASP A 195 -4.80 -8.46 42.11
CA ASP A 195 -5.86 -9.31 42.64
C ASP A 195 -5.96 -10.64 41.89
N THR A 196 -5.81 -10.66 40.55
CA THR A 196 -5.80 -11.91 39.77
C THR A 196 -4.62 -12.82 40.14
N VAL A 197 -3.44 -12.24 40.40
CA VAL A 197 -2.25 -12.97 40.81
C VAL A 197 -2.43 -13.53 42.22
N ARG A 198 -2.96 -12.73 43.16
CA ARG A 198 -3.28 -13.19 44.52
C ARG A 198 -4.26 -14.36 44.51
N MET A 199 -5.33 -14.29 43.71
CA MET A 199 -6.29 -15.39 43.56
C MET A 199 -5.63 -16.66 42.99
N LYS A 200 -4.63 -16.48 42.10
CA LYS A 200 -3.87 -17.60 41.56
C LYS A 200 -2.97 -18.25 42.62
N GLU A 201 -2.25 -17.45 43.39
CA GLU A 201 -1.34 -17.89 44.44
C GLU A 201 -2.07 -18.56 45.61
N GLN A 202 -3.25 -18.07 45.96
CA GLN A 202 -4.13 -18.67 46.97
C GLN A 202 -4.81 -19.97 46.52
N GLY A 203 -4.58 -20.42 45.28
CA GLY A 203 -5.14 -21.66 44.76
C GLY A 203 -6.67 -21.62 44.56
N VAL A 204 -7.27 -20.42 44.40
CA VAL A 204 -8.73 -20.29 44.18
C VAL A 204 -9.15 -21.14 42.98
N PRO A 205 -10.16 -22.03 43.12
CA PRO A 205 -10.65 -22.86 42.03
C PRO A 205 -11.10 -22.06 40.81
N LEU A 206 -11.07 -22.67 39.62
CA LEU A 206 -11.43 -22.00 38.37
C LEU A 206 -12.85 -21.41 38.40
N ALA A 207 -13.79 -22.10 39.04
CA ALA A 207 -15.17 -21.61 39.20
C ALA A 207 -15.24 -20.28 39.96
N GLY A 208 -14.46 -20.13 41.05
CA GLY A 208 -14.39 -18.88 41.81
C GLY A 208 -13.74 -17.74 41.02
N ARG A 209 -12.73 -18.06 40.19
CA ARG A 209 -12.13 -17.07 39.27
C ARG A 209 -13.11 -16.61 38.20
N PHE A 210 -13.91 -17.53 37.66
CA PHE A 210 -14.92 -17.22 36.67
C PHE A 210 -16.04 -16.33 37.23
N GLN A 211 -16.43 -16.52 38.49
CA GLN A 211 -17.40 -15.66 39.17
C GLN A 211 -16.88 -14.23 39.40
N ALA A 212 -15.59 -14.06 39.70
CA ALA A 212 -14.99 -12.74 39.87
C ALA A 212 -14.67 -12.03 38.54
N PHE A 213 -14.58 -12.78 37.43
CA PHE A 213 -14.16 -12.26 36.14
C PHE A 213 -15.00 -11.08 35.61
N PRO A 214 -16.35 -11.10 35.67
CA PRO A 214 -17.15 -9.96 35.22
C PRO A 214 -16.84 -8.65 35.96
N TRP A 215 -16.58 -8.70 37.26
CA TRP A 215 -16.25 -7.52 38.06
C TRP A 215 -14.88 -6.98 37.71
N MET A 216 -13.87 -7.86 37.66
CA MET A 216 -12.53 -7.46 37.21
C MET A 216 -12.54 -6.90 35.78
N LEU A 217 -13.34 -7.51 34.88
CA LEU A 217 -13.50 -6.99 33.52
C LEU A 217 -14.15 -5.61 33.53
N SER A 218 -15.19 -5.39 34.34
CA SER A 218 -15.86 -4.09 34.44
C SER A 218 -14.93 -2.97 34.95
N GLU A 219 -14.07 -3.29 35.92
CA GLU A 219 -13.05 -2.36 36.44
C GLU A 219 -11.97 -2.05 35.40
N LEU A 220 -11.68 -3.00 34.50
CA LEU A 220 -10.65 -2.88 33.47
C LEU A 220 -11.14 -2.22 32.17
N ILE A 221 -12.44 -2.30 31.84
CA ILE A 221 -12.98 -1.78 30.57
C ILE A 221 -12.63 -0.30 30.38
N PHE A 222 -12.85 0.54 31.39
CA PHE A 222 -12.65 1.98 31.26
C PHE A 222 -11.17 2.38 31.21
N PRO A 223 -10.28 1.89 32.11
CA PRO A 223 -8.84 2.11 31.99
C PRO A 223 -8.25 1.61 30.67
N PHE A 224 -8.66 0.42 30.18
CA PHE A 224 -8.18 -0.06 28.89
C PHE A 224 -8.67 0.78 27.72
N MET A 225 -9.92 1.28 27.78
CA MET A 225 -10.42 2.20 26.76
C MET A 225 -9.62 3.51 26.75
N MET A 226 -9.29 4.05 27.93
CA MET A 226 -8.42 5.23 28.03
C MET A 226 -7.03 4.97 27.46
N GLU A 227 -6.38 3.87 27.85
CA GLU A 227 -5.07 3.48 27.32
C GLU A 227 -5.10 3.28 25.80
N TYR A 228 -6.18 2.70 25.27
CA TYR A 228 -6.36 2.52 23.84
C TYR A 228 -6.43 3.87 23.10
N LEU A 229 -7.22 4.82 23.59
CA LEU A 229 -7.34 6.16 23.00
C LEU A 229 -6.05 6.98 23.15
N LEU A 230 -5.37 6.89 24.30
CA LEU A 230 -4.10 7.56 24.54
C LEU A 230 -2.96 6.97 23.70
N ALA A 231 -2.90 5.65 23.55
CA ALA A 231 -1.94 5.00 22.65
C ALA A 231 -2.18 5.41 21.19
N TRP A 232 -3.43 5.56 20.79
CA TRP A 232 -3.77 6.11 19.48
C TRP A 232 -3.33 7.57 19.32
N TYR A 233 -3.66 8.43 20.27
CA TYR A 233 -3.21 9.82 20.23
C TYR A 233 -1.68 9.92 20.20
N LEU A 234 -0.99 9.13 21.04
CA LEU A 234 0.46 9.07 21.11
C LEU A 234 1.08 8.72 19.75
N ILE A 235 0.67 7.61 19.13
CA ILE A 235 1.29 7.16 17.89
C ILE A 235 0.95 8.09 16.73
N TRP A 236 -0.34 8.35 16.48
CA TRP A 236 -0.78 9.03 15.26
C TRP A 236 -0.68 10.55 15.37
N GLU A 237 -1.03 11.13 16.51
CA GLU A 237 -1.09 12.58 16.66
C GLU A 237 0.21 13.21 17.19
N THR A 238 1.02 12.44 17.93
CA THR A 238 2.33 12.93 18.40
C THR A 238 3.50 12.38 17.58
N ILE A 239 3.72 11.05 17.56
CA ILE A 239 4.93 10.46 16.98
C ILE A 239 4.96 10.64 15.46
N LEU A 240 3.90 10.24 14.73
CA LEU A 240 3.90 10.34 13.26
C LEU A 240 3.94 11.79 12.78
N ASN A 241 3.22 12.69 13.44
CA ASN A 241 3.25 14.12 13.13
C ASN A 241 4.62 14.76 13.42
N PHE A 242 5.27 14.39 14.51
CA PHE A 242 6.65 14.81 14.79
C PHE A 242 7.62 14.30 13.71
N LEU A 243 7.55 13.01 13.36
CA LEU A 243 8.35 12.44 12.29
C LEU A 243 8.07 13.12 10.94
N ALA A 244 6.81 13.46 10.66
CA ALA A 244 6.43 14.16 9.44
C ALA A 244 7.06 15.56 9.38
N GLU A 245 7.04 16.29 10.48
CA GLU A 245 7.63 17.63 10.59
C GLU A 245 9.14 17.59 10.33
N ILE A 246 9.88 16.75 11.05
CA ILE A 246 11.35 16.70 10.92
C ILE A 246 11.83 16.11 9.58
N THR A 247 10.97 15.35 8.89
CA THR A 247 11.27 14.78 7.56
C THR A 247 10.68 15.59 6.41
N TYR A 248 10.15 16.80 6.66
CA TYR A 248 9.48 17.64 5.66
C TYR A 248 8.34 16.93 4.92
N PHE A 249 7.67 15.97 5.55
CA PHE A 249 6.57 15.23 4.97
C PHE A 249 5.26 16.01 5.15
N ALA A 250 4.67 16.46 4.05
CA ALA A 250 3.46 17.29 4.10
C ALA A 250 2.16 16.48 4.15
N ASP A 251 2.16 15.22 3.69
CA ASP A 251 0.97 14.37 3.74
C ASP A 251 0.74 13.80 5.14
N ARG A 252 0.10 14.60 6.00
CA ARG A 252 -0.15 14.23 7.42
C ARG A 252 -1.46 13.50 7.63
N SER A 253 -2.05 12.93 6.58
CA SER A 253 -3.31 12.18 6.66
C SER A 253 -3.10 10.76 7.20
N PHE A 254 -2.62 10.65 8.44
CA PHE A 254 -2.38 9.36 9.11
C PHE A 254 -3.68 8.68 9.58
N TYR A 255 -4.73 9.47 9.80
CA TYR A 255 -6.06 9.04 10.21
C TYR A 255 -7.11 10.02 9.65
N ASP A 256 -8.38 9.64 9.74
CA ASP A 256 -9.53 10.51 9.49
C ASP A 256 -10.47 10.51 10.71
N ALA A 257 -11.64 11.14 10.63
CA ALA A 257 -12.64 11.21 11.70
C ALA A 257 -13.32 9.86 12.01
N TRP A 258 -12.52 8.83 12.35
CA TRP A 258 -12.94 7.45 12.60
C TRP A 258 -13.91 7.32 13.78
N TRP A 259 -13.93 8.29 14.69
CA TRP A 259 -14.90 8.35 15.79
C TRP A 259 -16.32 8.66 15.33
N ASN A 260 -16.48 9.19 14.11
CA ASN A 260 -17.78 9.41 13.47
C ASN A 260 -18.18 8.26 12.53
N SER A 261 -17.41 7.18 12.46
CA SER A 261 -17.68 6.06 11.58
C SER A 261 -18.96 5.33 11.99
N VAL A 262 -19.87 5.15 11.03
CA VAL A 262 -21.15 4.45 11.23
C VAL A 262 -21.10 2.98 10.83
N SER A 263 -20.03 2.56 10.14
CA SER A 263 -19.79 1.18 9.71
C SER A 263 -18.37 0.73 10.06
N TRP A 264 -18.17 -0.57 10.18
CA TRP A 264 -16.86 -1.14 10.49
C TRP A 264 -15.85 -0.94 9.35
N ASP A 265 -16.29 -1.04 8.08
CA ASP A 265 -15.43 -0.76 6.92
C ASP A 265 -14.88 0.68 6.98
N GLN A 266 -15.74 1.65 7.29
CA GLN A 266 -15.33 3.03 7.43
C GLN A 266 -14.33 3.21 8.58
N PHE A 267 -14.62 2.64 9.76
CA PHE A 267 -13.69 2.65 10.88
C PHE A 267 -12.32 2.05 10.54
N ALA A 268 -12.29 0.87 9.89
CA ALA A 268 -11.06 0.18 9.54
C ALA A 268 -10.19 0.95 8.53
N ARG A 269 -10.81 1.75 7.66
CA ARG A 269 -10.12 2.64 6.71
C ARG A 269 -9.58 3.90 7.39
N ASP A 270 -10.38 4.50 8.26
CA ASP A 270 -10.13 5.85 8.77
C ASP A 270 -9.22 5.85 10.02
N TRP A 271 -9.19 4.77 10.79
CA TRP A 271 -8.40 4.64 12.03
C TRP A 271 -6.88 4.68 11.80
N ASN A 272 -6.38 3.91 10.82
CA ASN A 272 -4.95 3.77 10.52
C ASN A 272 -4.73 3.72 9.01
N ARG A 273 -4.74 4.91 8.39
CA ARG A 273 -4.63 5.06 6.95
C ARG A 273 -3.32 4.51 6.38
N PRO A 274 -2.13 4.68 7.00
CA PRO A 274 -0.90 4.11 6.48
C PRO A 274 -0.94 2.59 6.30
N VAL A 275 -1.45 1.85 7.29
CA VAL A 275 -1.59 0.40 7.20
C VAL A 275 -2.72 0.00 6.26
N HIS A 276 -3.86 0.70 6.31
CA HIS A 276 -4.97 0.46 5.38
C HIS A 276 -4.52 0.62 3.92
N ASN A 277 -3.83 1.71 3.58
CA ASN A 277 -3.33 1.97 2.23
C ASN A 277 -2.31 0.92 1.78
N PHE A 278 -1.46 0.45 2.69
CA PHE A 278 -0.54 -0.65 2.42
C PHE A 278 -1.28 -1.95 2.10
N LEU A 279 -2.21 -2.37 2.96
CA LEU A 279 -3.01 -3.58 2.78
C LEU A 279 -3.85 -3.50 1.50
N LEU A 280 -4.47 -2.36 1.23
CA LEU A 280 -5.27 -2.13 0.03
C LEU A 280 -4.42 -2.28 -1.24
N ARG A 281 -3.23 -1.66 -1.27
CA ARG A 281 -2.38 -1.65 -2.47
C ARG A 281 -1.66 -2.98 -2.71
N HIS A 282 -1.04 -3.53 -1.66
CA HIS A 282 -0.09 -4.65 -1.81
C HIS A 282 -0.69 -6.01 -1.49
N VAL A 283 -1.82 -6.06 -0.78
CA VAL A 283 -2.49 -7.32 -0.42
C VAL A 283 -3.77 -7.43 -1.22
N TYR A 284 -4.75 -6.54 -1.00
CA TYR A 284 -6.06 -6.63 -1.64
C TYR A 284 -5.98 -6.57 -3.17
N HIS A 285 -5.42 -5.50 -3.73
CA HIS A 285 -5.30 -5.37 -5.19
C HIS A 285 -4.36 -6.43 -5.79
N SER A 286 -3.30 -6.81 -5.09
CA SER A 286 -2.39 -7.87 -5.52
C SER A 286 -3.07 -9.24 -5.56
N SER A 287 -3.87 -9.59 -4.54
CA SER A 287 -4.65 -10.83 -4.53
C SER A 287 -5.64 -10.88 -5.70
N ILE A 288 -6.36 -9.79 -5.96
CA ILE A 288 -7.29 -9.73 -7.11
C ILE A 288 -6.53 -9.90 -8.43
N SER A 289 -5.43 -9.18 -8.61
CA SER A 289 -4.74 -9.17 -9.91
C SER A 289 -3.88 -10.40 -10.16
N ALA A 290 -3.14 -10.88 -9.16
CA ALA A 290 -2.20 -11.98 -9.30
C ALA A 290 -2.86 -13.35 -9.09
N MET A 291 -3.79 -13.46 -8.13
CA MET A 291 -4.49 -14.72 -7.83
C MET A 291 -5.85 -14.83 -8.52
N LYS A 292 -6.32 -13.77 -9.21
CA LYS A 292 -7.61 -13.73 -9.91
C LYS A 292 -8.80 -14.12 -9.03
N VAL A 293 -8.74 -13.76 -7.75
CA VAL A 293 -9.81 -14.04 -6.78
C VAL A 293 -10.89 -12.96 -6.81
N ASP A 294 -12.11 -13.32 -6.41
CA ASP A 294 -13.20 -12.38 -6.28
C ASP A 294 -13.00 -11.39 -5.10
N LYS A 295 -13.80 -10.33 -5.09
CA LYS A 295 -13.68 -9.25 -4.09
C LYS A 295 -13.87 -9.74 -2.66
N HIS A 296 -14.78 -10.70 -2.41
CA HIS A 296 -15.00 -11.20 -1.05
C HIS A 296 -13.80 -12.02 -0.58
N THR A 297 -13.28 -12.90 -1.43
CA THR A 297 -12.07 -13.66 -1.11
C THR A 297 -10.86 -12.75 -0.88
N ALA A 298 -10.69 -11.68 -1.68
CA ALA A 298 -9.62 -10.70 -1.47
C ALA A 298 -9.74 -9.97 -0.12
N THR A 299 -10.97 -9.62 0.30
CA THR A 299 -11.23 -9.06 1.63
C THR A 299 -10.88 -10.06 2.73
N LEU A 300 -11.31 -11.32 2.60
CA LEU A 300 -10.99 -12.39 3.56
C LEU A 300 -9.49 -12.60 3.71
N ILE A 301 -8.75 -12.66 2.60
CA ILE A 301 -7.29 -12.78 2.60
C ILE A 301 -6.65 -11.59 3.32
N THR A 302 -7.11 -10.38 3.02
CA THR A 302 -6.56 -9.15 3.61
C THR A 302 -6.77 -9.11 5.13
N PHE A 303 -7.99 -9.41 5.59
CA PHE A 303 -8.31 -9.48 7.02
C PHE A 303 -7.57 -10.62 7.72
N PHE A 304 -7.48 -11.79 7.10
CA PHE A 304 -6.77 -12.94 7.65
C PHE A 304 -5.27 -12.67 7.81
N LEU A 305 -4.63 -12.06 6.80
CA LEU A 305 -3.23 -11.66 6.90
C LEU A 305 -3.03 -10.64 8.02
N SER A 306 -3.92 -9.64 8.10
CA SER A 306 -3.91 -8.67 9.20
C SER A 306 -4.00 -9.36 10.56
N ALA A 307 -4.95 -10.29 10.73
CA ALA A 307 -5.15 -11.05 11.98
C ALA A 307 -3.92 -11.90 12.35
N CYS A 308 -3.28 -12.55 11.36
CA CYS A 308 -2.03 -13.28 11.56
C CYS A 308 -0.89 -12.37 12.04
N VAL A 309 -0.75 -11.17 11.46
CA VAL A 309 0.28 -10.21 11.87
C VAL A 309 0.01 -9.71 13.30
N HIS A 310 -1.24 -9.45 13.66
CA HIS A 310 -1.60 -9.04 15.03
C HIS A 310 -1.29 -10.16 16.04
N GLU A 311 -1.65 -11.42 15.75
CA GLU A 311 -1.30 -12.57 16.61
C GLU A 311 0.22 -12.78 16.69
N LEU A 312 0.96 -12.59 15.60
CA LEU A 312 2.43 -12.64 15.60
C LEU A 312 3.05 -11.58 16.52
N VAL A 313 2.51 -10.35 16.49
CA VAL A 313 2.94 -9.27 17.40
C VAL A 313 2.66 -9.65 18.85
N MET A 314 1.47 -10.16 19.15
CA MET A 314 1.12 -10.61 20.50
C MET A 314 2.01 -11.77 20.96
N TRP A 315 2.31 -12.72 20.08
CA TRP A 315 3.23 -13.82 20.37
C TRP A 315 4.65 -13.31 20.66
N CYS A 316 5.13 -12.33 19.89
CA CYS A 316 6.44 -11.73 20.11
C CYS A 316 6.57 -11.02 21.46
N ILE A 317 5.50 -10.33 21.91
CA ILE A 317 5.44 -9.59 23.17
C ILE A 317 5.26 -10.53 24.37
N PHE A 318 4.23 -11.39 24.33
CA PHE A 318 3.84 -12.23 25.48
C PHE A 318 4.52 -13.60 25.51
N LYS A 319 5.28 -13.94 24.46
CA LYS A 319 5.93 -15.26 24.27
C LYS A 319 4.96 -16.44 24.37
N LYS A 320 3.68 -16.21 24.08
CA LYS A 320 2.61 -17.22 24.09
C LYS A 320 1.70 -17.04 22.89
N LEU A 321 1.45 -18.12 22.16
CA LEU A 321 0.45 -18.18 21.10
C LEU A 321 -0.90 -18.54 21.72
N ARG A 322 -1.92 -17.69 21.56
CA ARG A 322 -3.26 -17.90 22.17
C ARG A 322 -4.36 -18.04 21.12
N GLY A 323 -4.25 -17.34 20.00
CA GLY A 323 -5.23 -17.35 18.92
C GLY A 323 -6.52 -16.54 19.20
N TYR A 324 -6.68 -15.98 20.41
CA TYR A 324 -7.87 -15.20 20.76
C TYR A 324 -8.03 -13.96 19.88
N LEU A 325 -6.93 -13.25 19.62
CA LEU A 325 -6.97 -12.04 18.81
C LEU A 325 -7.30 -12.37 17.35
N LEU A 326 -6.67 -13.40 16.81
CA LEU A 326 -6.96 -13.90 15.46
C LEU A 326 -8.44 -14.27 15.31
N PHE A 327 -8.97 -15.09 16.23
CA PHE A 327 -10.36 -15.52 16.18
C PHE A 327 -11.33 -14.33 16.27
N LEU A 328 -11.14 -13.45 17.26
CA LEU A 328 -12.01 -12.29 17.45
C LEU A 328 -11.98 -11.33 16.26
N GLN A 329 -10.81 -11.12 15.65
CA GLN A 329 -10.66 -10.27 14.46
C GLN A 329 -11.35 -10.89 13.23
N MET A 330 -11.30 -12.22 13.07
CA MET A 330 -12.05 -12.90 11.99
C MET A 330 -13.56 -12.84 12.23
N CYS A 331 -14.02 -12.83 13.49
CA CYS A 331 -15.43 -12.62 13.83
C CYS A 331 -15.94 -11.19 13.58
N GLN A 332 -15.08 -10.23 13.24
CA GLN A 332 -15.51 -8.87 12.85
C GLN A 332 -16.04 -8.82 11.41
N LEU A 333 -15.64 -9.76 10.54
CA LEU A 333 -16.05 -9.79 9.12
C LEU A 333 -17.57 -9.88 8.91
N PRO A 334 -18.33 -10.72 9.64
CA PRO A 334 -19.80 -10.72 9.54
C PRO A 334 -20.47 -9.42 9.97
N VAL A 335 -19.80 -8.62 10.82
CA VAL A 335 -20.28 -7.32 11.31
C VAL A 335 -19.92 -6.18 10.33
N SER A 336 -19.07 -6.49 9.35
CA SER A 336 -18.57 -5.53 8.35
C SER A 336 -19.42 -5.46 7.08
N VAL A 337 -20.38 -6.38 6.90
CA VAL A 337 -21.25 -6.52 5.72
C VAL A 337 -22.55 -5.75 5.91
#